data_AF-A0A3M6WPS1-F1
#
_entry.id   AF-A0A3M6WPS1-F1
#
_cell.length_a   1.000
_cell.length_b   1.000
_cell.length_c   1.000
_cell.angle_alpha   90.00
_cell.angle_beta   90.00
_cell.angle_gamma   90.00
#
_symmetry.space_group_name_H-M   'P 1'
#
loop_
_entity.id
_entity.type
_entity.pdbx_description
1 polymer ?
#
loop_
_entity_poly.entity_id
_entity_poly.type
_entity_poly.pdbx_seq_one_letter_code
_entity_poly.pdbx_strand_id
1 'polypeptide(L)'
;MYTASSMPESDSSRIIALGNGVWLDEIRNEGAAPIKDVPGGSVTFSTLGARLFTPKNPECVSMVFNAGGDFPGAVVDMFKSWSITLTIHHQSDKPSSRGLEKAFNA
;
A
#
# COMPACT_ATOMS: atom_id res chain seq x y z
N MET A 1 28.47 -18.97 -33.54
CA MET A 1 27.94 -19.14 -32.16
C MET A 1 27.23 -17.86 -31.79
N TYR A 2 25.91 -17.91 -31.62
CA TYR A 2 25.16 -16.76 -31.09
C TYR A 2 25.32 -16.77 -29.57
N THR A 3 25.94 -15.74 -29.01
CA THR A 3 25.88 -15.46 -27.58
C THR A 3 24.43 -15.17 -27.22
N ALA A 4 23.82 -16.05 -26.42
CA ALA A 4 22.57 -15.74 -25.74
C ALA A 4 22.82 -14.45 -24.95
N SER A 5 22.21 -13.35 -25.38
CA SER A 5 22.04 -12.19 -24.52
C SER A 5 21.31 -12.71 -23.28
N SER A 6 21.98 -12.70 -22.13
CA SER A 6 21.31 -12.85 -20.85
C SER A 6 20.21 -11.81 -20.83
N MET A 7 18.95 -12.24 -20.96
CA MET A 7 17.84 -11.40 -20.56
C MET A 7 18.17 -10.95 -19.14
N PRO A 8 18.10 -9.64 -18.81
CA PRO A 8 18.21 -9.24 -17.43
C PRO A 8 17.17 -10.05 -16.69
N GLU A 9 17.62 -10.79 -15.67
CA GLU A 9 16.77 -11.48 -14.72
C GLU A 9 15.69 -10.47 -14.36
N SER A 10 14.48 -10.65 -14.87
CA SER A 10 13.34 -9.80 -14.55
C SER A 10 13.29 -9.81 -13.04
N ASP A 11 13.61 -8.69 -12.39
CA ASP A 11 13.69 -8.58 -10.92
C ASP A 11 12.31 -8.92 -10.37
N SER A 12 12.10 -10.22 -10.15
CA SER A 12 10.87 -10.80 -9.69
C SER A 12 10.68 -10.25 -8.30
N SER A 13 9.52 -9.65 -8.03
CA SER A 13 9.17 -9.25 -6.68
C SER A 13 9.46 -10.41 -5.73
N ARG A 14 10.33 -10.18 -4.74
CA ARG A 14 10.78 -11.18 -3.76
C ARG A 14 9.87 -11.21 -2.54
N ILE A 15 9.24 -10.09 -2.25
CA ILE A 15 8.25 -9.94 -1.18
C ILE A 15 6.98 -9.37 -1.79
N ILE A 16 5.86 -10.07 -1.61
CA ILE A 16 4.55 -9.65 -2.12
C ILE A 16 3.59 -9.57 -0.95
N ALA A 17 3.13 -8.36 -0.63
CA ALA A 17 2.02 -8.14 0.28
C ALA A 17 0.72 -8.11 -0.53
N LEU A 18 -0.08 -9.15 -0.38
CA LEU A 18 -1.38 -9.29 -1.04
C LEU A 18 -2.50 -9.18 -0.02
N GLY A 19 -3.52 -8.38 -0.31
CA GLY A 19 -4.74 -8.43 0.47
C GLY A 19 -5.93 -7.81 -0.24
N ASN A 20 -7.11 -8.00 0.35
CA ASN A 20 -8.37 -7.61 -0.28
C ASN A 20 -8.55 -6.09 -0.38
N GLY A 21 -7.76 -5.29 0.35
CA GLY A 21 -7.80 -3.83 0.31
C GLY A 21 -6.85 -3.21 1.32
N VAL A 22 -6.74 -1.88 1.25
CA VAL A 22 -6.14 -1.04 2.30
C VAL A 22 -7.26 -0.48 3.17
N TRP A 23 -7.08 -0.54 4.49
CA TRP A 23 -8.01 0.11 5.41
C TRP A 23 -7.72 1.61 5.44
N LEU A 24 -8.75 2.44 5.30
CA LEU A 24 -8.66 3.88 5.42
C LEU A 24 -9.31 4.28 6.74
N ASP A 25 -8.48 4.44 7.77
CA ASP A 25 -8.94 4.69 9.12
C ASP A 25 -9.29 6.18 9.30
N GLU A 26 -10.35 6.41 10.05
CA GLU A 26 -10.67 7.72 10.60
C GLU A 26 -10.27 7.74 12.08
N ILE A 27 -9.29 8.58 12.42
CA ILE A 27 -8.82 8.76 13.78
C ILE A 27 -9.55 9.94 14.40
N ARG A 28 -10.22 9.71 15.53
CA ARG A 28 -10.93 10.73 16.30
C ARG A 28 -10.29 10.94 17.66
N ASN A 29 -9.94 12.19 17.93
CA ASN A 29 -9.51 12.64 19.25
C ASN A 29 -10.56 13.61 19.80
N GLU A 30 -10.79 13.58 21.11
CA GLU A 30 -11.72 14.52 21.76
C GLU A 30 -11.26 15.97 21.53
N GLY A 31 -12.19 16.83 21.10
CA GLY A 31 -11.93 18.25 20.87
C GLY A 31 -11.17 18.58 19.57
N ALA A 32 -10.76 17.60 18.78
CA ALA A 32 -10.08 17.80 17.49
C ALA A 32 -10.94 17.39 16.29
N ALA A 33 -10.66 17.97 15.13
CA ALA A 33 -11.25 17.50 13.88
C ALA A 33 -10.76 16.07 13.56
N PRO A 34 -11.63 15.17 13.06
CA PRO A 34 -11.22 13.83 12.66
C PRO A 34 -10.14 13.85 11.58
N ILE A 35 -9.12 13.00 11.74
CA ILE A 35 -8.11 12.75 10.70
C ILE A 35 -8.63 11.59 9.85
N LYS A 36 -8.85 11.84 8.57
CA LYS A 36 -9.43 10.87 7.63
C LYS A 36 -8.36 10.26 6.74
N ASP A 37 -8.75 9.14 6.12
CA ASP A 37 -7.98 8.48 5.07
C ASP A 37 -6.59 8.03 5.53
N VAL A 38 -6.46 7.67 6.81
CA VAL A 38 -5.20 7.17 7.38
C VAL A 38 -4.98 5.74 6.88
N PRO A 39 -3.89 5.46 6.14
CA PRO A 39 -3.68 4.12 5.59
C PRO A 39 -3.30 3.12 6.68
N GLY A 40 -4.17 2.16 6.91
CA GLY A 40 -4.03 1.07 7.85
C GLY A 40 -4.07 -0.30 7.18
N GLY A 41 -4.30 -1.33 7.99
CA GLY A 41 -4.40 -2.70 7.55
C GLY A 41 -3.07 -3.41 7.31
N SER A 42 -3.11 -4.74 7.30
CA SER A 42 -1.91 -5.59 7.24
C SER A 42 -1.11 -5.43 5.96
N VAL A 43 -1.76 -5.22 4.81
CA VAL A 43 -1.07 -5.04 3.51
C VAL A 43 -0.16 -3.81 3.55
N THR A 44 -0.67 -2.69 4.06
CA THR A 44 0.07 -1.43 4.20
C THR A 44 1.31 -1.62 5.08
N PHE A 45 1.14 -2.15 6.28
CA PHE A 45 2.26 -2.29 7.23
C PHE A 45 3.25 -3.40 6.86
N SER A 46 2.79 -4.50 6.24
CA SER A 46 3.69 -5.54 5.73
C SER A 46 4.56 -5.00 4.60
N THR A 47 3.97 -4.21 3.69
CA THR A 47 4.69 -3.54 2.61
C THR A 47 5.69 -2.53 3.16
N LEU A 48 5.27 -1.67 4.10
CA LEU A 48 6.15 -0.68 4.71
C LEU A 48 7.32 -1.34 5.42
N GLY A 49 7.08 -2.40 6.19
CA GLY A 49 8.13 -3.20 6.83
C GLY A 49 9.12 -3.74 5.80
N ALA A 50 8.64 -4.43 4.77
CA ALA A 50 9.48 -4.96 3.70
C ALA A 50 10.32 -3.87 3.01
N ARG A 51 9.71 -2.70 2.78
CA ARG A 51 10.37 -1.54 2.17
C ARG A 51 11.47 -0.95 3.06
N LEU A 52 11.25 -0.87 4.37
CA LEU A 52 12.25 -0.39 5.35
C LEU A 52 13.49 -1.29 5.37
N PHE A 53 13.29 -2.61 5.25
CA PHE A 53 14.39 -3.59 5.24
C PHE A 53 14.97 -3.88 3.85
N THR A 54 14.42 -3.28 2.79
CA THR A 54 14.91 -3.40 1.40
C THR A 54 15.29 -2.03 0.83
N PRO A 55 16.30 -1.33 1.38
CA PRO A 55 16.59 0.06 0.99
C PRO A 55 17.18 0.19 -0.42
N LYS A 56 17.88 -0.83 -0.92
CA LYS A 56 18.63 -0.78 -2.19
C LYS A 56 17.78 -1.13 -3.42
N ASN A 57 16.82 -2.03 -3.25
CA ASN A 57 16.05 -2.66 -4.33
C ASN A 57 14.55 -2.61 -4.01
N PRO A 58 13.95 -1.42 -3.86
CA PRO A 58 12.56 -1.30 -3.43
C PRO A 58 11.55 -1.95 -4.38
N GLU A 59 11.88 -2.08 -5.66
CA GLU A 59 11.09 -2.75 -6.70
C GLU A 59 10.88 -4.25 -6.43
N CYS A 60 11.77 -4.88 -5.64
CA CYS A 60 11.62 -6.26 -5.17
C CYS A 60 10.46 -6.42 -4.16
N VAL A 61 9.90 -5.34 -3.65
CA VAL A 61 8.69 -5.34 -2.80
C VAL A 61 7.49 -5.03 -3.69
N SER A 62 6.44 -5.84 -3.59
CA SER A 62 5.19 -5.64 -4.31
C SER A 62 4.02 -5.50 -3.35
N MET A 63 3.16 -4.52 -3.63
CA MET A 63 1.91 -4.28 -2.92
C MET A 63 0.75 -4.45 -3.89
N VAL A 64 -0.12 -5.40 -3.59
CA VAL A 64 -1.28 -5.73 -4.42
C VAL A 64 -2.55 -5.67 -3.58
N PHE A 65 -3.50 -4.83 -3.99
CA PHE A 65 -4.77 -4.67 -3.28
C PHE A 65 -5.91 -4.17 -4.16
N ASN A 66 -7.16 -4.33 -3.69
CA ASN A 66 -8.32 -3.70 -4.31
C ASN A 66 -8.60 -2.32 -3.70
N ALA A 67 -8.88 -1.34 -4.54
CA ALA A 67 -9.24 0.01 -4.15
C ALA A 67 -10.71 0.28 -4.52
N GLY A 68 -11.51 0.80 -3.59
CA GLY A 68 -12.88 1.21 -3.88
C GLY A 68 -12.93 2.43 -4.81
N GLY A 69 -14.13 2.76 -5.31
CA GLY A 69 -14.35 3.91 -6.18
C GLY A 69 -14.03 5.27 -5.53
N ASP A 70 -14.06 5.35 -4.21
CA ASP A 70 -13.73 6.54 -3.40
C ASP A 70 -12.29 6.52 -2.85
N PHE A 71 -11.41 5.64 -3.33
CA PHE A 71 -10.07 5.51 -2.79
C PHE A 71 -9.23 6.79 -3.02
N PRO A 72 -8.65 7.41 -1.98
CA PRO A 72 -8.01 8.71 -2.10
C PRO A 72 -6.75 8.69 -2.96
N GLY A 73 -6.68 9.59 -3.95
CA GLY A 73 -5.50 9.74 -4.81
C GLY A 73 -4.21 10.05 -4.04
N ALA A 74 -4.31 10.85 -2.97
CA ALA A 74 -3.16 11.19 -2.12
C ALA A 74 -2.54 9.95 -1.44
N VAL A 75 -3.36 8.95 -1.07
CA VAL A 75 -2.86 7.69 -0.50
C VAL A 75 -2.15 6.86 -1.56
N VAL A 76 -2.66 6.85 -2.79
CA VAL A 76 -1.99 6.21 -3.93
C VAL A 76 -0.63 6.86 -4.20
N ASP A 77 -0.55 8.19 -4.19
CA ASP A 77 0.70 8.91 -4.41
C ASP A 77 1.72 8.66 -3.29
N MET A 78 1.26 8.53 -2.04
CA MET A 78 2.10 8.09 -0.93
C MET A 78 2.68 6.70 -1.19
N PHE A 79 1.89 5.71 -1.61
CA PHE A 79 2.41 4.36 -1.92
C PHE A 79 3.37 4.35 -3.11
N LYS A 80 3.10 5.15 -4.15
CA LYS A 80 4.04 5.32 -5.28
C LYS A 80 5.37 5.91 -4.83
N SER A 81 5.37 6.84 -3.86
CA SER A 81 6.61 7.42 -3.32
C SER A 81 7.55 6.39 -2.70
N TRP A 82 7.04 5.22 -2.31
CA TRP A 82 7.86 4.13 -1.75
C TRP A 82 8.71 3.43 -2.82
N SER A 83 8.51 3.70 -4.11
CA SER A 83 9.26 3.10 -5.24
C SER A 83 9.18 1.56 -5.27
N ILE A 84 8.07 1.02 -4.78
CA ILE A 84 7.74 -0.40 -4.82
C ILE A 84 7.00 -0.75 -6.11
N THR A 85 6.88 -2.05 -6.41
CA THR A 85 5.94 -2.52 -7.43
C THR A 85 4.52 -2.40 -6.88
N LEU A 86 3.66 -1.59 -7.51
CA LEU A 86 2.32 -1.28 -7.01
C LEU A 86 1.26 -1.72 -8.02
N THR A 87 0.41 -2.67 -7.62
CA THR A 87 -0.72 -3.14 -8.43
C THR A 87 -2.03 -2.85 -7.70
N ILE A 88 -2.82 -1.93 -8.24
CA ILE A 88 -4.10 -1.52 -7.66
C ILE A 88 -5.22 -2.00 -8.57
N HIS A 89 -6.11 -2.82 -8.01
CA HIS A 89 -7.32 -3.25 -8.68
C HIS A 89 -8.49 -2.35 -8.28
N HIS A 90 -8.84 -1.39 -9.14
CA HIS A 90 -9.96 -0.48 -8.85
C HIS A 90 -11.31 -1.19 -9.01
N GLN A 91 -12.15 -1.09 -7.98
CA GLN A 91 -13.52 -1.58 -7.91
C GLN A 91 -14.46 -0.37 -7.80
N SER A 92 -14.72 0.28 -8.94
CA SER A 92 -15.49 1.54 -8.99
C SER A 92 -16.91 1.45 -8.44
N ASP A 93 -17.48 0.25 -8.40
CA ASP A 93 -18.81 -0.07 -7.88
C ASP A 93 -18.84 -0.31 -6.36
N LYS A 94 -17.69 -0.35 -5.70
CA LYS A 94 -17.56 -0.65 -4.27
C LYS A 94 -16.92 0.50 -3.50
N PRO A 95 -17.34 0.75 -2.24
CA PRO A 95 -16.63 1.67 -1.36
C PRO A 95 -15.30 1.08 -0.90
N SER A 96 -14.36 1.95 -0.54
CA SER A 96 -13.10 1.58 0.10
C SER A 96 -13.34 1.06 1.51
N SER A 97 -12.50 0.13 1.96
CA SER A 97 -12.52 -0.36 3.34
C SER A 97 -12.15 0.77 4.30
N ARG A 98 -12.95 0.99 5.35
CA ARG A 98 -12.76 2.09 6.32
C ARG A 98 -12.88 1.59 7.75
N GLY A 99 -11.94 2.02 8.59
CA GLY A 99 -11.94 1.77 10.04
C GLY A 99 -12.28 3.05 10.82
N LEU A 100 -12.76 2.89 12.05
CA LEU A 100 -13.00 4.00 12.97
C LEU A 100 -12.20 3.76 14.23
N GLU A 101 -11.17 4.58 14.45
CA GLU A 101 -10.31 4.50 15.61
C GLU A 101 -10.54 5.70 16.53
N LYS A 102 -10.91 5.42 17.78
CA LYS A 102 -11.05 6.45 18.81
C LYS A 102 -9.75 6.48 19.60
N ALA A 103 -9.01 7.59 19.51
CA ALA A 103 -7.91 7.78 20.42
C ALA A 103 -8.49 8.12 21.79
N PHE A 104 -8.26 7.26 22.77
CA PHE A 104 -8.53 7.56 24.16
C PHE A 104 -7.32 8.32 24.71
N ASN A 105 -7.57 9.44 25.38
CA ASN A 105 -6.51 10.12 26.14
C ASN A 105 -6.08 9.17 27.27
N ALA A 106 -4.82 8.74 27.23
CA ALA A 106 -4.17 7.96 28.29
C ALA A 106 -3.72 8.87 29.45
#